data_AF-A0A7C6SCS6-F1
#
_entry.id   AF-A0A7C6SCS6-F1
#
_cell.length_a   1.000
_cell.length_b   1.000
_cell.length_c   1.000
_cell.angle_alpha   90.00
_cell.angle_beta   90.00
_cell.angle_gamma   90.00
#
_symmetry.space_group_name_H-M   'P 1'
#
loop_
_entity.id
_entity.type
_entity.pdbx_description
1 polymer ?
#
loop_
_entity_poly.entity_id
_entity_poly.type
_entity_poly.pdbx_seq_one_letter_code
_entity_poly.pdbx_strand_id
1 'polypeptide(L)'
;FVYRIYQKYDKEHKSAFDLQYYRELPQDYSPAEMSYLYHFKRINNEDLTATILDLIRRKYLVLDTLGERVTEKNPNFKLIKNPNPDPNDTLLPHEAHVLKWFIDIVGDGSEVTLRQIEEYPKGNVTKAKTFDQNAKDFVRLAKLAGEKHDFFDDVNKSGAYSYVIIPIVYLFITLFVKNIYNITIGFTVVTCLAIIFGLILYIANIKRRSVNGNEDYVRWRAFKNFLEDFGRMEDYPMPGIVIWEHYLVYATSLKIADKVMEQLEVRLPSIEEVEGFNQSTFIGFGYRYYGFRLGYTFGRINSTINTARMNSVKTITSHTASSVGLGGRGGGFGGGSSFGGGGGGFRGR
;
A
#
# COMPACT_ATOMS: atom_id res chain seq x y z
N PHE A 1 8.12 32.56 -11.16
CA PHE A 1 7.88 31.48 -12.14
C PHE A 1 7.43 30.18 -11.47
N VAL A 2 8.03 29.74 -10.35
CA VAL A 2 7.64 28.52 -9.61
C VAL A 2 6.15 28.45 -9.30
N TYR A 3 5.54 29.52 -8.79
CA TYR A 3 4.10 29.57 -8.52
C TYR A 3 3.23 29.31 -9.76
N ARG A 4 3.64 29.78 -10.94
CA ARG A 4 2.92 29.52 -12.20
C ARG A 4 3.07 28.08 -12.65
N ILE A 5 4.24 27.47 -12.43
CA ILE A 5 4.46 26.04 -12.67
C ILE A 5 3.50 25.25 -11.77
N TYR A 6 3.44 25.59 -10.49
CA TYR A 6 2.54 24.95 -9.52
C TYR A 6 1.07 25.06 -9.95
N GLN A 7 0.54 26.28 -10.15
CA GLN A 7 -0.88 26.48 -10.47
C GLN A 7 -1.33 25.76 -11.75
N LYS A 8 -0.45 25.65 -12.75
CA LYS A 8 -0.81 25.10 -14.06
C LYS A 8 -0.57 23.59 -14.18
N TYR A 9 0.54 23.09 -13.62
CA TYR A 9 0.99 21.72 -13.87
C TYR A 9 0.90 20.80 -12.65
N ASP A 10 0.98 21.33 -11.43
CA ASP A 10 1.14 20.54 -10.20
C ASP A 10 -0.08 20.59 -9.27
N LYS A 11 -0.84 21.68 -9.32
CA LYS A 11 -2.04 21.84 -8.50
C LYS A 11 -3.10 20.82 -8.91
N GLU A 12 -3.55 20.03 -7.95
CA GLU A 12 -4.62 19.04 -8.10
C GLU A 12 -5.94 19.70 -8.54
N HIS A 13 -6.74 18.93 -9.28
CA HIS A 13 -8.08 19.36 -9.69
C HIS A 13 -8.98 19.56 -8.46
N LYS A 14 -10.04 20.34 -8.62
CA LYS A 14 -11.08 20.42 -7.60
C LYS A 14 -12.07 19.27 -7.81
N SER A 15 -12.39 18.56 -6.74
CA SER A 15 -13.46 17.56 -6.73
C SER A 15 -14.83 18.27 -6.66
N ALA A 16 -15.84 17.67 -7.29
CA ALA A 16 -17.22 18.11 -7.16
C ALA A 16 -17.82 17.64 -5.83
N PHE A 17 -17.32 16.53 -5.29
CA PHE A 17 -17.66 16.03 -3.96
C PHE A 17 -16.91 16.81 -2.86
N ASP A 18 -17.64 17.34 -1.89
CA ASP A 18 -17.12 18.20 -0.82
C ASP A 18 -17.50 17.74 0.60
N LEU A 19 -18.21 16.62 0.73
CA LEU A 19 -18.64 16.10 2.03
C LEU A 19 -17.47 15.48 2.80
N GLN A 20 -17.50 15.64 4.13
CA GLN A 20 -16.46 15.09 5.01
C GLN A 20 -16.48 13.56 5.09
N TYR A 21 -17.66 12.95 4.94
CA TYR A 21 -17.91 11.53 5.11
C TYR A 21 -18.58 10.95 3.87
N TYR A 22 -18.13 9.75 3.49
CA TYR A 22 -18.76 8.92 2.47
C TYR A 22 -18.98 7.54 3.10
N ARG A 23 -20.22 7.05 3.14
CA ARG A 23 -20.58 5.92 4.01
C ARG A 23 -20.52 4.56 3.33
N GLU A 24 -20.54 4.58 2.01
CA GLU A 24 -20.52 3.39 1.16
C GLU A 24 -19.16 3.25 0.49
N LEU A 25 -18.91 2.11 -0.15
CA LEU A 25 -17.70 1.98 -0.96
C LEU A 25 -17.78 2.93 -2.15
N PRO A 26 -16.81 3.85 -2.33
CA PRO A 26 -16.85 4.83 -3.41
C PRO A 26 -16.93 4.23 -4.80
N GLN A 27 -16.19 3.14 -5.02
CA GLN A 27 -16.00 2.48 -6.30
C GLN A 27 -15.66 1.01 -6.08
N ASP A 28 -15.90 0.18 -7.10
CA ASP A 28 -15.62 -1.25 -7.10
C ASP A 28 -14.18 -1.54 -7.58
N TYR A 29 -13.20 -1.01 -6.83
CA TYR A 29 -11.78 -1.26 -7.07
C TYR A 29 -11.29 -2.36 -6.15
N SER A 30 -10.36 -3.21 -6.60
CA SER A 30 -9.65 -4.07 -5.66
C SER A 30 -8.93 -3.22 -4.60
N PRO A 31 -8.65 -3.75 -3.40
CA PRO A 31 -7.91 -3.00 -2.38
C PRO A 31 -6.54 -2.52 -2.89
N ALA A 32 -5.91 -3.25 -3.81
CA ALA A 32 -4.64 -2.87 -4.41
C ALA A 32 -4.80 -1.74 -5.46
N GLU A 33 -5.88 -1.73 -6.24
CA GLU A 33 -6.20 -0.65 -7.17
C GLU A 33 -6.57 0.65 -6.44
N MET A 34 -7.37 0.55 -5.38
CA MET A 34 -7.68 1.66 -4.47
C MET A 34 -6.40 2.24 -3.87
N SER A 35 -5.50 1.39 -3.37
CA SER A 35 -4.20 1.81 -2.83
C SER A 35 -3.34 2.54 -3.88
N TYR A 36 -3.32 2.03 -5.11
CA TYR A 36 -2.59 2.65 -6.21
C TYR A 36 -3.05 4.11 -6.44
N LEU A 37 -4.36 4.38 -6.39
CA LEU A 37 -4.88 5.74 -6.45
C LEU A 37 -4.55 6.54 -5.17
N TYR A 38 -4.90 5.99 -4.01
CA TYR A 38 -4.88 6.68 -2.74
C TYR A 38 -3.46 7.06 -2.31
N HIS A 39 -2.52 6.11 -2.40
CA HIS A 39 -1.11 6.27 -2.06
C HIS A 39 -0.22 6.66 -3.25
N PHE A 40 -0.83 7.18 -4.32
CA PHE A 40 -0.12 7.85 -5.42
C PHE A 40 0.88 6.93 -6.16
N LYS A 41 0.35 5.94 -6.87
CA LYS A 41 1.06 4.89 -7.63
C LYS A 41 1.92 3.95 -6.77
N ARG A 42 1.69 3.90 -5.46
CA ARG A 42 2.40 3.01 -4.52
C ARG A 42 1.51 1.83 -4.16
N ILE A 43 2.14 0.67 -4.02
CA ILE A 43 1.57 -0.54 -3.45
C ILE A 43 2.41 -0.89 -2.23
N ASN A 44 1.77 -1.00 -1.07
CA ASN A 44 2.35 -1.26 0.24
C ASN A 44 2.13 -2.71 0.66
N ASN A 45 2.77 -3.13 1.76
CA ASN A 45 2.62 -4.50 2.28
C ASN A 45 1.17 -4.76 2.78
N GLU A 46 0.52 -3.73 3.29
CA GLU A 46 -0.87 -3.78 3.73
C GLU A 46 -1.82 -4.12 2.58
N ASP A 47 -1.47 -3.81 1.33
CA ASP A 47 -2.28 -4.14 0.17
C ASP A 47 -2.23 -5.63 -0.16
N LEU A 48 -1.10 -6.28 0.10
CA LEU A 48 -1.01 -7.74 0.00
C LEU A 48 -1.88 -8.40 1.08
N THR A 49 -1.84 -7.87 2.30
CA THR A 49 -2.71 -8.34 3.39
C THR A 49 -4.18 -8.14 3.04
N ALA A 50 -4.56 -6.94 2.58
CA ALA A 50 -5.91 -6.62 2.15
C ALA A 50 -6.37 -7.53 1.00
N THR A 51 -5.48 -7.85 0.05
CA THR A 51 -5.78 -8.80 -1.04
C THR A 51 -6.07 -10.20 -0.51
N ILE A 52 -5.29 -10.69 0.47
CA ILE A 52 -5.57 -11.99 1.12
C ILE A 52 -6.92 -11.96 1.84
N LEU A 53 -7.22 -10.86 2.55
CA LEU A 53 -8.50 -10.71 3.24
C LEU A 53 -9.68 -10.65 2.27
N ASP A 54 -9.52 -9.98 1.12
CA ASP A 54 -10.54 -9.95 0.08
C ASP A 54 -10.77 -11.34 -0.55
N LEU A 55 -9.69 -12.10 -0.78
CA LEU A 55 -9.77 -13.49 -1.22
C LEU A 55 -10.49 -14.40 -0.20
N ILE A 56 -10.32 -14.15 1.11
CA ILE A 56 -11.06 -14.87 2.15
C ILE A 56 -12.54 -14.46 2.12
N ARG A 57 -12.83 -13.15 2.05
CA ARG A 57 -14.20 -12.61 1.96
C ARG A 57 -14.96 -13.17 0.76
N ARG A 58 -14.31 -13.23 -0.41
CA ARG A 58 -14.84 -13.78 -1.67
C ARG A 58 -14.78 -15.32 -1.73
N LYS A 59 -14.39 -15.97 -0.63
CA LYS A 59 -14.37 -17.44 -0.45
C LYS A 59 -13.44 -18.17 -1.43
N TYR A 60 -12.40 -17.53 -1.96
CA TYR A 60 -11.30 -18.24 -2.62
C TYR A 60 -10.35 -18.90 -1.61
N LEU A 61 -10.26 -18.30 -0.41
CA LEU A 61 -9.51 -18.83 0.72
C LEU A 61 -10.44 -19.00 1.93
N VAL A 62 -10.13 -20.01 2.74
CA VAL A 62 -10.75 -20.23 4.05
C VAL A 62 -9.66 -20.09 5.11
N LEU A 63 -9.94 -19.33 6.15
CA LEU A 63 -9.07 -19.19 7.30
C LEU A 63 -9.42 -20.26 8.35
N ASP A 64 -8.45 -21.04 8.77
CA ASP A 64 -8.55 -22.01 9.86
C ASP A 64 -7.56 -21.64 10.97
N THR A 65 -8.03 -21.57 12.21
CA THR A 65 -7.20 -21.22 13.38
C THR A 65 -6.45 -22.40 13.97
N LEU A 66 -6.67 -23.63 13.49
CA LEU A 66 -6.06 -24.87 14.02
C LEU A 66 -6.29 -25.08 15.52
N GLY A 67 -7.34 -24.49 16.08
CA GLY A 67 -7.61 -24.50 17.51
C GLY A 67 -6.67 -23.63 18.35
N GLU A 68 -5.72 -22.91 17.75
CA GLU A 68 -4.87 -21.94 18.45
C GLU A 68 -5.69 -20.71 18.86
N ARG A 69 -5.45 -20.19 20.07
CA ARG A 69 -6.13 -18.96 20.50
C ARG A 69 -5.54 -17.78 19.75
N VAL A 70 -6.39 -16.92 19.20
CA VAL A 70 -5.97 -15.70 18.49
C VAL A 70 -5.15 -14.75 19.37
N THR A 71 -5.33 -14.82 20.69
CA THR A 71 -4.57 -14.06 21.69
C THR A 71 -3.18 -14.64 21.99
N GLU A 72 -2.82 -15.79 21.43
CA GLU A 72 -1.46 -16.32 21.58
C GLU A 72 -0.44 -15.40 20.93
N LYS A 73 0.81 -15.50 21.37
CA LYS A 73 1.86 -14.55 20.97
C LYS A 73 2.19 -14.63 19.48
N ASN A 74 2.01 -15.80 18.83
CA ASN A 74 2.30 -16.04 17.41
C ASN A 74 1.42 -17.17 16.84
N PRO A 75 0.09 -16.98 16.73
CA PRO A 75 -0.78 -18.04 16.28
C PRO A 75 -0.47 -18.45 14.84
N ASN A 76 -0.49 -19.75 14.56
CA ASN A 76 -0.18 -20.33 13.27
C ASN A 76 -1.46 -20.67 12.52
N PHE A 77 -2.13 -19.64 12.02
CA PHE A 77 -3.30 -19.84 11.18
C PHE A 77 -2.95 -20.53 9.87
N LYS A 78 -3.95 -21.19 9.29
CA LYS A 78 -3.89 -21.88 8.02
C LYS A 78 -4.82 -21.21 7.02
N LEU A 79 -4.34 -21.02 5.81
CA LEU A 79 -5.09 -20.58 4.65
C LEU A 79 -5.33 -21.79 3.75
N ILE A 80 -6.59 -22.13 3.51
CA ILE A 80 -7.01 -23.28 2.72
C ILE A 80 -7.67 -22.77 1.44
N LYS A 81 -7.24 -23.26 0.29
CA LYS A 81 -7.84 -22.94 -1.00
C LYS A 81 -9.23 -23.57 -1.09
N ASN A 82 -10.24 -22.77 -1.43
CA ASN A 82 -11.55 -23.32 -1.74
C ASN A 82 -11.53 -23.93 -3.15
N PRO A 83 -11.85 -25.24 -3.30
CA PRO A 83 -11.88 -25.88 -4.62
C PRO A 83 -13.04 -25.39 -5.50
N ASN A 84 -14.10 -24.85 -4.91
CA ASN A 84 -15.32 -24.41 -5.60
C ASN A 84 -15.61 -22.93 -5.26
N PRO A 85 -14.82 -21.99 -5.80
CA PRO A 85 -15.15 -20.57 -5.71
C PRO A 85 -16.41 -20.25 -6.53
N ASP A 86 -16.98 -19.07 -6.32
CA ASP A 86 -18.13 -18.60 -7.11
C ASP A 86 -17.75 -18.57 -8.61
N PRO A 87 -18.44 -19.30 -9.49
CA PRO A 87 -18.12 -19.35 -10.91
C PRO A 87 -18.36 -18.03 -11.65
N ASN A 88 -19.14 -17.11 -11.09
CA ASN A 88 -19.37 -15.78 -11.68
C ASN A 88 -18.33 -14.75 -11.26
N ASP A 89 -17.51 -15.06 -10.24
CA ASP A 89 -16.46 -14.18 -9.75
C ASP A 89 -15.13 -14.45 -10.47
N THR A 90 -14.45 -13.38 -10.88
CA THR A 90 -13.20 -13.46 -11.65
C THR A 90 -12.07 -12.78 -10.90
N LEU A 91 -10.96 -13.50 -10.72
CA LEU A 91 -9.76 -12.96 -10.10
C LEU A 91 -9.02 -12.01 -11.03
N LEU A 92 -8.62 -10.87 -10.48
CA LEU A 92 -7.66 -9.99 -11.15
C LEU A 92 -6.27 -10.66 -11.18
N PRO A 93 -5.39 -10.26 -12.12
CA PRO A 93 -4.07 -10.90 -12.26
C PRO A 93 -3.22 -10.89 -10.99
N HIS A 94 -3.28 -9.83 -10.19
CA HIS A 94 -2.54 -9.74 -8.93
C HIS A 94 -3.14 -10.66 -7.84
N GLU A 95 -4.45 -10.85 -7.82
CA GLU A 95 -5.15 -11.73 -6.88
C GLU A 95 -4.87 -13.20 -7.19
N ALA A 96 -4.96 -13.59 -8.47
CA ALA A 96 -4.58 -14.92 -8.93
C ALA A 96 -3.11 -15.24 -8.64
N HIS A 97 -2.23 -14.23 -8.77
CA HIS A 97 -0.82 -14.36 -8.42
C HIS A 97 -0.62 -14.61 -6.91
N VAL A 98 -1.40 -13.95 -6.03
CA VAL A 98 -1.35 -14.19 -4.57
C VAL A 98 -1.72 -15.64 -4.25
N LEU A 99 -2.78 -16.19 -4.86
CA LEU A 99 -3.15 -17.59 -4.67
C LEU A 99 -2.05 -18.54 -5.13
N LYS A 100 -1.54 -18.37 -6.35
CA LYS A 100 -0.44 -19.19 -6.87
C LYS A 100 0.80 -19.11 -5.98
N TRP A 101 1.15 -17.91 -5.55
CA TRP A 101 2.35 -17.70 -4.74
C TRP A 101 2.24 -18.37 -3.37
N PHE A 102 1.15 -18.14 -2.63
CA PHE A 102 1.05 -18.70 -1.29
C PHE A 102 0.63 -20.16 -1.27
N ILE A 103 -0.31 -20.59 -2.11
CA ILE A 103 -0.82 -21.95 -2.09
C ILE A 103 0.08 -22.92 -2.87
N ASP A 104 0.51 -22.57 -4.08
CA ASP A 104 1.23 -23.51 -4.94
C ASP A 104 2.76 -23.45 -4.75
N ILE A 105 3.33 -22.25 -4.53
CA ILE A 105 4.80 -22.08 -4.41
C ILE A 105 5.29 -22.27 -2.97
N VAL A 106 4.54 -21.76 -1.98
CA VAL A 106 4.91 -21.85 -0.57
C VAL A 106 4.22 -23.03 0.12
N GLY A 107 2.94 -23.24 -0.15
CA GLY A 107 2.13 -24.34 0.37
C GLY A 107 2.29 -25.64 -0.43
N ASP A 108 1.27 -26.48 -0.35
CA ASP A 108 1.22 -27.81 -1.00
C ASP A 108 0.28 -27.89 -2.21
N GLY A 109 -0.28 -26.75 -2.66
CA GLY A 109 -1.28 -26.67 -3.72
C GLY A 109 -2.73 -26.68 -3.21
N SER A 110 -2.95 -26.98 -1.93
CA SER A 110 -4.27 -26.95 -1.28
C SER A 110 -4.33 -26.01 -0.08
N GLU A 111 -3.27 -25.95 0.72
CA GLU A 111 -3.22 -25.14 1.94
C GLU A 111 -1.81 -24.60 2.22
N VAL A 112 -1.75 -23.56 3.06
CA VAL A 112 -0.50 -23.00 3.57
C VAL A 112 -0.72 -22.39 4.96
N THR A 113 0.23 -22.62 5.86
CA THR A 113 0.24 -22.01 7.20
C THR A 113 1.05 -20.72 7.23
N LEU A 114 0.73 -19.81 8.13
CA LEU A 114 1.49 -18.57 8.32
C LEU A 114 2.96 -18.85 8.66
N ARG A 115 3.24 -19.89 9.46
CA ARG A 115 4.61 -20.30 9.77
C ARG A 115 5.37 -20.77 8.54
N GLN A 116 4.73 -21.52 7.64
CA GLN A 116 5.35 -21.89 6.36
C GLN A 116 5.72 -20.64 5.52
N ILE A 117 4.86 -19.63 5.49
CA ILE A 117 5.15 -18.36 4.79
C ILE A 117 6.37 -17.65 5.40
N GLU A 118 6.44 -17.55 6.73
CA GLU A 118 7.57 -16.94 7.44
C GLU A 118 8.90 -17.65 7.21
N GLU A 119 8.87 -18.97 7.23
CA GLU A 119 10.05 -19.82 7.16
C GLU A 119 10.52 -20.07 5.73
N TYR A 120 9.64 -19.97 4.74
CA TYR A 120 9.95 -20.23 3.33
C TYR A 120 11.24 -19.56 2.83
N PRO A 121 11.47 -18.25 3.03
CA PRO A 121 12.68 -17.59 2.57
C PRO A 121 13.88 -17.72 3.55
N LYS A 122 13.72 -18.36 4.71
CA LYS A 122 14.73 -18.38 5.77
C LYS A 122 15.84 -19.39 5.45
N GLY A 123 17.08 -18.91 5.36
CA GLY A 123 18.27 -19.77 5.25
C GLY A 123 18.50 -20.43 3.89
N ASN A 124 17.60 -20.25 2.92
CA ASN A 124 17.76 -20.75 1.55
C ASN A 124 17.70 -19.59 0.56
N VAL A 125 18.82 -19.29 -0.12
CA VAL A 125 18.92 -18.14 -1.03
C VAL A 125 18.00 -18.24 -2.24
N THR A 126 17.76 -19.45 -2.76
CA THR A 126 16.88 -19.66 -3.91
C THR A 126 15.45 -19.34 -3.52
N LYS A 127 14.95 -19.90 -2.40
CA LYS A 127 13.62 -19.59 -1.87
C LYS A 127 13.49 -18.10 -1.51
N ALA A 128 14.53 -17.50 -0.93
CA ALA A 128 14.54 -16.07 -0.62
C ALA A 128 14.38 -15.19 -1.87
N LYS A 129 15.13 -15.50 -2.95
CA LYS A 129 15.02 -14.82 -4.25
C LYS A 129 13.65 -15.04 -4.89
N THR A 130 13.12 -16.27 -4.84
CA THR A 130 11.77 -16.58 -5.32
C THR A 130 10.72 -15.77 -4.57
N PHE A 131 10.82 -15.66 -3.25
CA PHE A 131 9.91 -14.84 -2.44
C PHE A 131 9.99 -13.35 -2.82
N ASP A 132 11.21 -12.80 -2.94
CA ASP A 132 11.42 -11.39 -3.34
C ASP A 132 10.87 -11.11 -4.75
N GLN A 133 11.07 -12.04 -5.69
CA GLN A 133 10.53 -11.92 -7.05
C GLN A 133 9.00 -11.95 -7.07
N ASN A 134 8.37 -12.90 -6.37
CA ASN A 134 6.91 -12.95 -6.31
C ASN A 134 6.30 -11.72 -5.63
N ALA A 135 6.97 -11.15 -4.62
CA ALA A 135 6.55 -9.88 -4.00
C ALA A 135 6.62 -8.71 -5.00
N LYS A 136 7.69 -8.64 -5.81
CA LYS A 136 7.83 -7.66 -6.90
C LYS A 136 6.78 -7.84 -7.99
N ASP A 137 6.48 -9.09 -8.35
CA ASP A 137 5.46 -9.41 -9.35
C ASP A 137 4.06 -9.05 -8.87
N PHE A 138 3.72 -9.27 -7.60
CA PHE A 138 2.48 -8.77 -7.01
C PHE A 138 2.36 -7.25 -7.16
N VAL A 139 3.39 -6.50 -6.74
CA VAL A 139 3.41 -5.03 -6.86
C VAL A 139 3.26 -4.60 -8.32
N ARG A 140 3.96 -5.25 -9.25
CA ARG A 140 3.87 -4.96 -10.68
C ARG A 140 2.46 -5.21 -11.22
N LEU A 141 1.86 -6.36 -10.94
CA LEU A 141 0.53 -6.72 -11.40
C LEU A 141 -0.55 -5.82 -10.80
N ALA A 142 -0.42 -5.45 -9.52
CA ALA A 142 -1.32 -4.50 -8.86
C ALA A 142 -1.23 -3.10 -9.50
N LYS A 143 -0.02 -2.63 -9.80
CA LYS A 143 0.17 -1.37 -10.55
C LYS A 143 -0.45 -1.43 -11.94
N LEU A 144 -0.25 -2.52 -12.67
CA LEU A 144 -0.86 -2.71 -13.99
C LEU A 144 -2.39 -2.72 -13.93
N ALA A 145 -2.99 -3.24 -12.85
CA ALA A 145 -4.43 -3.15 -12.64
C ALA A 145 -4.85 -1.69 -12.41
N GLY A 146 -4.17 -0.97 -11.51
CA GLY A 146 -4.42 0.46 -11.25
C GLY A 146 -4.21 1.36 -12.47
N GLU A 147 -3.27 1.04 -13.36
CA GLU A 147 -2.96 1.77 -14.60
C GLU A 147 -4.05 1.62 -15.67
N LYS A 148 -4.96 0.65 -15.56
CA LYS A 148 -6.12 0.55 -16.45
C LYS A 148 -7.17 1.64 -16.20
N HIS A 149 -7.12 2.26 -15.03
CA HIS A 149 -8.03 3.33 -14.64
C HIS A 149 -7.44 4.71 -14.99
N ASP A 150 -8.33 5.65 -15.31
CA ASP A 150 -7.97 7.05 -15.54
C ASP A 150 -7.73 7.78 -14.22
N PHE A 151 -6.72 7.38 -13.46
CA PHE A 151 -6.42 7.94 -12.13
C PHE A 151 -5.45 9.12 -12.16
N PHE A 152 -4.56 9.18 -13.15
CA PHE A 152 -3.46 10.14 -13.19
C PHE A 152 -3.30 10.74 -14.58
N ASP A 153 -3.12 12.06 -14.64
CA ASP A 153 -2.89 12.77 -15.90
C ASP A 153 -1.46 12.54 -16.41
N ASP A 154 -1.33 12.31 -17.72
CA ASP A 154 -0.09 12.51 -18.45
C ASP A 154 0.11 14.00 -18.76
N VAL A 155 0.45 14.76 -17.72
CA VAL A 155 0.66 16.21 -17.81
C VAL A 155 1.77 16.53 -18.82
N ASN A 156 1.44 17.26 -19.89
CA ASN A 156 2.44 17.77 -20.82
C ASN A 156 3.32 18.85 -20.17
N LYS A 157 4.52 18.45 -19.76
CA LYS A 157 5.50 19.29 -19.03
C LYS A 157 6.35 20.19 -19.92
N SER A 158 6.25 20.08 -21.25
CA SER A 158 7.09 20.86 -22.19
C SER A 158 7.04 22.37 -21.91
N GLY A 159 5.84 22.91 -21.67
CA GLY A 159 5.65 24.30 -21.30
C GLY A 159 6.20 24.67 -19.91
N ALA A 160 6.36 23.73 -18.99
CA ALA A 160 6.97 23.97 -17.68
C ALA A 160 8.50 24.13 -17.78
N TYR A 161 9.15 23.39 -18.69
CA TYR A 161 10.59 23.51 -18.93
C TYR A 161 11.00 24.86 -19.50
N SER A 162 10.10 25.61 -20.15
CA SER A 162 10.37 26.98 -20.60
C SER A 162 10.80 27.92 -19.46
N TYR A 163 10.35 27.66 -18.22
CA TYR A 163 10.73 28.45 -17.05
C TYR A 163 12.17 28.21 -16.59
N VAL A 164 12.82 27.12 -17.00
CA VAL A 164 14.25 26.85 -16.74
C VAL A 164 15.14 27.81 -17.54
N ILE A 165 14.63 28.40 -18.62
CA ILE A 165 15.36 29.39 -19.44
C ILE A 165 15.64 30.67 -18.63
N ILE A 166 14.78 31.04 -17.67
CA ILE A 166 14.93 32.27 -16.88
C ILE A 166 16.27 32.32 -16.10
N PRO A 167 16.60 31.34 -15.24
CA PRO A 167 17.90 31.34 -14.54
C PRO A 167 19.08 31.15 -15.50
N ILE A 168 18.90 30.49 -16.65
CA ILE A 168 19.95 30.36 -17.68
C ILE A 168 20.26 31.73 -18.29
N VAL A 169 19.24 32.50 -18.68
CA VAL A 169 19.41 33.86 -19.21
C VAL A 169 20.05 34.77 -18.16
N TYR A 170 19.61 34.70 -16.90
CA TYR A 170 20.22 35.45 -15.80
C TYR A 170 21.70 35.09 -15.61
N LEU A 171 22.06 33.80 -15.70
CA LEU A 171 23.44 33.35 -15.65
C LEU A 171 24.27 33.96 -16.79
N PHE A 172 23.78 33.95 -18.03
CA PHE A 172 24.47 34.58 -19.16
C PHE A 172 24.66 36.10 -18.97
N ILE A 173 23.64 36.81 -18.46
CA ILE A 173 23.76 38.24 -18.13
C ILE A 173 24.85 38.46 -17.09
N THR A 174 24.90 37.65 -16.03
CA THR A 174 25.91 37.80 -14.97
C THR A 174 27.32 37.50 -15.46
N LEU A 175 27.48 36.55 -16.39
CA LEU A 175 28.76 36.26 -17.05
C LEU A 175 29.22 37.41 -17.95
N PHE A 176 28.28 38.04 -18.66
CA PHE A 176 28.57 39.22 -19.48
C PHE A 176 29.00 40.43 -18.62
N VAL A 177 28.27 40.72 -17.54
CA VAL A 177 28.61 41.78 -16.58
C VAL A 177 29.95 41.53 -15.91
N LYS A 178 30.26 40.27 -15.55
CA LYS A 178 31.59 39.89 -15.05
C LYS A 178 32.68 40.30 -16.04
N ASN A 179 32.50 40.02 -17.34
CA ASN A 179 33.51 40.33 -18.36
C ASN A 179 33.80 41.83 -18.48
N ILE A 180 32.77 42.67 -18.34
CA ILE A 180 32.91 44.14 -18.44
C ILE A 180 33.51 44.75 -17.16
N TYR A 181 33.02 44.35 -15.98
CA TYR A 181 33.29 45.03 -14.71
C TYR A 181 34.23 44.27 -13.77
N ASN A 182 34.70 43.08 -14.16
CA ASN A 182 35.62 42.21 -13.41
C ASN A 182 35.15 41.88 -11.96
N ILE A 183 33.85 41.64 -11.78
CA ILE A 183 33.22 41.34 -10.48
C ILE A 183 33.32 39.83 -10.17
N THR A 184 33.49 39.46 -8.90
CA THR A 184 33.40 38.06 -8.44
C THR A 184 31.96 37.56 -8.47
N ILE A 185 31.67 36.54 -9.30
CA ILE A 185 30.32 35.97 -9.46
C ILE A 185 30.18 34.52 -8.96
N GLY A 186 31.18 33.98 -8.25
CA GLY A 186 31.21 32.55 -7.88
C GLY A 186 29.95 32.08 -7.17
N PHE A 187 29.46 32.86 -6.19
CA PHE A 187 28.21 32.59 -5.48
C PHE A 187 26.98 32.62 -6.41
N THR A 188 26.92 33.61 -7.32
CA THR A 188 25.82 33.74 -8.30
C THR A 188 25.76 32.55 -9.26
N VAL A 189 26.91 32.04 -9.71
CA VAL A 189 26.97 30.87 -10.59
C VAL A 189 26.46 29.62 -9.85
N VAL A 190 26.95 29.37 -8.64
CA VAL A 190 26.54 28.20 -7.84
C VAL A 190 25.03 28.25 -7.54
N THR A 191 24.49 29.41 -7.15
CA THR A 191 23.06 29.56 -6.87
C THR A 191 22.20 29.36 -8.11
N CYS A 192 22.61 29.87 -9.28
CA CYS A 192 21.89 29.63 -10.54
C CYS A 192 21.86 28.16 -10.92
N LEU A 193 23.00 27.46 -10.82
CA LEU A 193 23.07 26.02 -11.10
C LEU A 193 22.20 25.21 -10.13
N ALA A 194 22.20 25.54 -8.84
CA ALA A 194 21.35 24.91 -7.85
C ALA A 194 19.86 25.13 -8.14
N ILE A 195 19.47 26.34 -8.55
CA ILE A 195 18.08 26.65 -8.94
C ILE A 195 17.68 25.88 -10.21
N ILE A 196 18.52 25.85 -11.24
CA ILE A 196 18.27 25.10 -12.48
C ILE A 196 18.07 23.62 -12.16
N PHE A 197 19.00 23.04 -11.40
CA PHE A 197 18.93 21.64 -11.00
C PHE A 197 17.67 21.36 -10.20
N GLY A 198 17.37 22.19 -9.19
CA GLY A 198 16.16 22.08 -8.38
C GLY A 198 14.87 22.17 -9.20
N LEU A 199 14.82 23.05 -10.22
CA LEU A 199 13.66 23.18 -11.10
C LEU A 199 13.48 21.99 -12.03
N ILE A 200 14.56 21.48 -12.62
CA ILE A 200 14.51 20.29 -13.48
C ILE A 200 13.99 19.11 -12.66
N LEU A 201 14.51 18.93 -11.44
CA LEU A 201 14.04 17.89 -10.53
C LEU A 201 12.58 18.08 -10.14
N TYR A 202 12.16 19.30 -9.80
CA TYR A 202 10.76 19.59 -9.47
C TYR A 202 9.84 19.26 -10.64
N ILE A 203 10.10 19.80 -11.83
CA ILE A 203 9.27 19.60 -13.04
C ILE A 203 9.21 18.11 -13.43
N ALA A 204 10.36 17.41 -13.38
CA ALA A 204 10.41 15.98 -13.67
C ALA A 204 9.50 15.16 -12.75
N ASN A 205 9.41 15.56 -11.48
CA ASN A 205 8.61 14.87 -10.45
C ASN A 205 7.15 15.33 -10.37
N ILE A 206 6.74 16.37 -11.10
CA ILE A 206 5.32 16.77 -11.17
C ILE A 206 4.50 15.58 -11.65
N LYS A 207 3.53 15.20 -10.85
CA LYS A 207 2.54 14.18 -11.15
C LYS A 207 1.25 14.67 -10.52
N ARG A 208 0.13 14.46 -11.20
CA ARG A 208 -1.17 14.93 -10.75
C ARG A 208 -2.21 13.85 -10.97
N ARG A 209 -3.21 13.78 -10.10
CA ARG A 209 -4.39 12.94 -10.37
C ARG A 209 -5.17 13.53 -11.53
N SER A 210 -5.87 12.68 -12.28
CA SER A 210 -6.84 13.16 -13.26
C SER A 210 -8.05 13.77 -12.55
N VAL A 211 -8.99 14.34 -13.30
CA VAL A 211 -10.25 14.85 -12.72
C VAL A 211 -11.00 13.72 -12.02
N ASN A 212 -11.15 12.58 -12.69
CA ASN A 212 -11.81 11.38 -12.14
C ASN A 212 -11.03 10.80 -10.96
N GLY A 213 -9.71 10.62 -11.10
CA GLY A 213 -8.88 10.09 -10.04
C GLY A 213 -8.89 10.98 -8.78
N ASN A 214 -8.94 12.30 -8.93
CA ASN A 214 -9.06 13.20 -7.79
C ASN A 214 -10.45 13.12 -7.14
N GLU A 215 -11.52 13.02 -7.93
CA GLU A 215 -12.88 12.80 -7.42
C GLU A 215 -12.96 11.51 -6.59
N ASP A 216 -12.49 10.39 -7.13
CA ASP A 216 -12.46 9.11 -6.41
C ASP A 216 -11.56 9.18 -5.18
N TYR A 217 -10.39 9.84 -5.27
CA TYR A 217 -9.51 10.04 -4.13
C TYR A 217 -10.21 10.79 -2.98
N VAL A 218 -10.96 11.86 -3.28
CA VAL A 218 -11.68 12.62 -2.24
C VAL A 218 -12.79 11.75 -1.63
N ARG A 219 -13.51 10.95 -2.43
CA ARG A 219 -14.51 10.01 -1.90
C ARG A 219 -13.88 8.92 -1.02
N TRP A 220 -12.76 8.33 -1.44
CA TRP A 220 -12.00 7.36 -0.64
C TRP A 220 -11.47 7.97 0.66
N ARG A 221 -11.05 9.23 0.62
CA ARG A 221 -10.67 9.97 1.83
C ARG A 221 -11.85 10.20 2.76
N ALA A 222 -13.02 10.55 2.23
CA ALA A 222 -14.23 10.71 3.02
C ALA A 222 -14.75 9.38 3.58
N PHE A 223 -14.58 8.29 2.83
CA PHE A 223 -14.84 6.92 3.30
C PHE A 223 -13.87 6.53 4.43
N LYS A 224 -12.59 6.84 4.28
CA LYS A 224 -11.60 6.67 5.35
C LYS A 224 -12.02 7.42 6.63
N ASN A 225 -12.43 8.68 6.50
CA ASN A 225 -12.90 9.48 7.65
C ASN A 225 -14.13 8.83 8.31
N PHE A 226 -15.06 8.31 7.51
CA PHE A 226 -16.24 7.61 8.01
C PHE A 226 -15.84 6.39 8.84
N LEU A 227 -14.96 5.54 8.30
CA LEU A 227 -14.43 4.39 9.03
C LEU A 227 -13.64 4.77 10.29
N GLU A 228 -12.97 5.92 10.30
CA GLU A 228 -12.21 6.38 11.47
C GLU A 228 -13.09 6.94 12.60
N ASP A 229 -14.30 7.41 12.28
CA ASP A 229 -15.18 8.16 13.20
C ASP A 229 -16.55 7.50 13.44
N PHE A 230 -16.90 6.38 12.79
CA PHE A 230 -18.24 5.78 12.90
C PHE A 230 -18.63 5.46 14.35
N GLY A 231 -17.67 5.12 15.21
CA GLY A 231 -17.90 4.87 16.63
C GLY A 231 -18.45 6.08 17.41
N ARG A 232 -18.40 7.30 16.84
CA ARG A 232 -18.98 8.53 17.40
C ARG A 232 -20.36 8.88 16.83
N MET A 233 -20.83 8.16 15.81
CA MET A 233 -22.11 8.43 15.16
C MET A 233 -23.22 7.66 15.90
N GLU A 234 -23.75 8.21 16.98
CA GLU A 234 -24.71 7.52 17.88
C GLU A 234 -25.96 7.01 17.12
N ASP A 235 -26.49 7.80 16.20
CA ASP A 235 -27.72 7.49 15.47
C ASP A 235 -27.52 6.68 14.17
N TYR A 236 -26.31 6.16 13.91
CA TYR A 236 -26.04 5.42 12.68
C TYR A 236 -26.39 3.93 12.82
N PRO A 237 -27.35 3.40 12.05
CA PRO A 237 -27.67 1.97 12.07
C PRO A 237 -26.44 1.19 11.61
N MET A 238 -26.02 0.21 12.41
CA MET A 238 -24.86 -0.60 12.07
C MET A 238 -25.14 -1.41 10.80
N PRO A 239 -24.31 -1.29 9.74
CA PRO A 239 -24.40 -2.17 8.58
C PRO A 239 -24.23 -3.64 9.00
N GLY A 240 -24.84 -4.56 8.25
CA GLY A 240 -24.67 -5.98 8.47
C GLY A 240 -23.20 -6.41 8.46
N ILE A 241 -22.88 -7.51 9.16
CA ILE A 241 -21.49 -7.95 9.40
C ILE A 241 -20.69 -8.16 8.11
N VAL A 242 -21.36 -8.61 7.04
CA VAL A 242 -20.75 -8.85 5.71
C VAL A 242 -20.25 -7.55 5.08
N ILE A 243 -20.94 -6.43 5.30
CA ILE A 243 -20.52 -5.12 4.81
C ILE A 243 -19.26 -4.67 5.54
N TRP A 244 -19.18 -4.91 6.86
CA TRP A 244 -17.97 -4.61 7.64
C TRP A 244 -16.78 -5.47 7.25
N GLU A 245 -16.98 -6.74 6.86
CA GLU A 245 -15.89 -7.55 6.29
C GLU A 245 -15.32 -6.87 5.06
N HIS A 246 -16.19 -6.37 4.19
CA HIS A 246 -15.76 -5.64 3.01
C HIS A 246 -15.05 -4.33 3.38
N TYR A 247 -15.57 -3.55 4.32
CA TYR A 247 -14.93 -2.29 4.73
C TYR A 247 -13.57 -2.50 5.38
N LEU A 248 -13.41 -3.58 6.15
CA LEU A 248 -12.15 -3.88 6.82
C LEU A 248 -11.02 -4.24 5.85
N VAL A 249 -11.33 -4.89 4.72
CA VAL A 249 -10.37 -5.11 3.62
C VAL A 249 -9.77 -3.77 3.18
N TYR A 250 -10.60 -2.77 2.91
CA TYR A 250 -10.10 -1.43 2.53
C TYR A 250 -9.48 -0.69 3.70
N ALA A 251 -9.98 -0.85 4.92
CA ALA A 251 -9.39 -0.29 6.12
C ALA A 251 -7.93 -0.77 6.31
N THR A 252 -7.63 -2.02 5.93
CA THR A 252 -6.26 -2.57 5.92
C THR A 252 -5.38 -1.80 4.94
N SER A 253 -5.81 -1.65 3.69
CA SER A 253 -5.07 -0.90 2.66
C SER A 253 -4.95 0.61 2.98
N LEU A 254 -5.97 1.19 3.60
CA LEU A 254 -5.99 2.57 4.13
C LEU A 254 -5.18 2.74 5.42
N LYS A 255 -4.64 1.65 5.99
CA LYS A 255 -3.84 1.61 7.21
C LYS A 255 -4.56 2.09 8.47
N ILE A 256 -5.85 1.78 8.57
CA ILE A 256 -6.72 2.13 9.71
C ILE A 256 -7.47 0.94 10.31
N ALA A 257 -7.23 -0.29 9.83
CA ALA A 257 -7.94 -1.48 10.27
C ALA A 257 -7.97 -1.66 11.80
N ASP A 258 -6.84 -1.43 12.49
CA ASP A 258 -6.78 -1.57 13.96
C ASP A 258 -7.76 -0.62 14.68
N LYS A 259 -7.84 0.64 14.23
CA LYS A 259 -8.74 1.65 14.79
C LYS A 259 -10.21 1.31 14.51
N VAL A 260 -10.52 0.87 13.28
CA VAL A 260 -11.88 0.46 12.89
C VAL A 260 -12.32 -0.74 13.74
N MET A 261 -11.42 -1.71 13.93
CA MET A 261 -11.68 -2.90 14.73
C MET A 261 -11.96 -2.61 16.19
N GLU A 262 -11.19 -1.70 16.80
CA GLU A 262 -11.40 -1.28 18.19
C GLU A 262 -12.80 -0.68 18.38
N GLN A 263 -13.24 0.18 17.44
CA GLN A 263 -14.57 0.77 17.48
C GLN A 263 -15.68 -0.27 17.22
N LEU A 264 -15.43 -1.26 16.36
CA LEU A 264 -16.36 -2.35 16.09
C LEU A 264 -16.56 -3.23 17.32
N GLU A 265 -15.49 -3.57 18.05
CA GLU A 265 -15.56 -4.38 19.27
C GLU A 265 -16.46 -3.74 20.34
N VAL A 266 -16.48 -2.40 20.41
CA VAL A 266 -17.34 -1.64 21.35
C VAL A 266 -18.79 -1.59 20.89
N ARG A 267 -19.03 -1.51 19.59
CA ARG A 267 -20.37 -1.26 19.01
C ARG A 267 -21.16 -2.51 18.66
N LEU A 268 -20.49 -3.63 18.38
CA LEU A 268 -21.16 -4.84 17.90
C LEU A 268 -22.01 -5.49 19.02
N PRO A 269 -23.34 -5.66 18.82
CA PRO A 269 -24.21 -6.31 19.81
C PRO A 269 -23.90 -7.82 19.93
N SER A 270 -24.49 -8.47 20.94
CA SER A 270 -24.40 -9.93 21.12
C SER A 270 -24.96 -10.70 19.91
N ILE A 271 -24.34 -11.85 19.64
CA ILE A 271 -24.36 -12.70 18.42
C ILE A 271 -25.73 -12.93 17.77
N GLU A 272 -26.82 -12.91 18.53
CA GLU A 272 -28.15 -13.35 18.09
C GLU A 272 -28.90 -12.30 17.25
N GLU A 273 -28.46 -11.04 17.24
CA GLU A 273 -29.14 -9.93 16.56
C GLU A 273 -28.42 -9.42 15.28
N VAL A 274 -27.25 -9.98 14.94
CA VAL A 274 -26.41 -9.44 13.85
C VAL A 274 -26.81 -10.02 12.49
N GLU A 275 -27.40 -9.18 11.65
CA GLU A 275 -27.78 -9.51 10.28
C GLU A 275 -26.58 -9.99 9.44
N GLY A 276 -26.76 -11.09 8.70
CA GLY A 276 -25.75 -11.63 7.78
C GLY A 276 -24.72 -12.58 8.40
N PHE A 277 -24.87 -12.95 9.69
CA PHE A 277 -23.95 -13.83 10.42
C PHE A 277 -23.55 -15.11 9.67
N ASN A 278 -24.52 -15.84 9.11
CA ASN A 278 -24.26 -17.10 8.42
C ASN A 278 -23.46 -16.95 7.12
N GLN A 279 -23.41 -15.74 6.56
CA GLN A 279 -22.72 -15.45 5.30
C GLN A 279 -21.32 -14.87 5.51
N SER A 280 -21.03 -14.39 6.73
CA SER A 280 -19.73 -13.85 7.10
C SER A 280 -18.64 -14.91 7.09
N THR A 281 -17.43 -14.47 6.79
CA THR A 281 -16.24 -15.29 6.64
C THR A 281 -15.37 -15.17 7.88
N PHE A 282 -14.60 -14.09 8.04
CA PHE A 282 -13.63 -13.92 9.12
C PHE A 282 -14.18 -13.19 10.36
N ILE A 283 -15.14 -12.25 10.23
CA ILE A 283 -15.75 -11.61 11.41
C ILE A 283 -16.66 -12.64 12.09
N GLY A 284 -17.49 -13.35 11.33
CA GLY A 284 -18.35 -14.41 11.91
C GLY A 284 -17.58 -15.57 12.51
N PHE A 285 -16.41 -15.90 11.95
CA PHE A 285 -15.49 -16.86 12.57
C PHE A 285 -15.16 -16.44 14.00
N GLY A 286 -15.01 -15.13 14.22
CA GLY A 286 -14.68 -14.59 15.53
C GLY A 286 -15.73 -14.72 16.60
N TYR A 287 -16.98 -14.75 16.19
CA TYR A 287 -18.12 -14.97 17.05
C TYR A 287 -18.43 -16.45 17.28
N ARG A 288 -18.02 -17.34 16.36
CA ARG A 288 -18.15 -18.81 16.53
C ARG A 288 -17.09 -19.40 17.46
N TYR A 289 -15.96 -18.72 17.63
CA TYR A 289 -14.86 -19.15 18.49
C TYR A 289 -14.59 -18.15 19.61
N TYR A 290 -14.90 -18.54 20.85
CA TYR A 290 -14.67 -17.71 22.05
C TYR A 290 -13.20 -17.25 22.14
N GLY A 291 -12.97 -15.94 22.12
CA GLY A 291 -11.63 -15.32 22.22
C GLY A 291 -10.95 -14.97 20.89
N PHE A 292 -11.62 -15.11 19.74
CA PHE A 292 -11.10 -14.62 18.47
C PHE A 292 -11.23 -13.10 18.40
N ARG A 293 -10.09 -12.41 18.27
CA ARG A 293 -10.03 -10.97 18.08
C ARG A 293 -9.54 -10.66 16.67
N LEU A 294 -10.43 -10.22 15.80
CA LEU A 294 -10.13 -10.07 14.38
C LEU A 294 -8.96 -9.10 14.08
N GLY A 295 -8.81 -8.03 14.86
CA GLY A 295 -7.66 -7.14 14.75
C GLY A 295 -6.32 -7.86 14.93
N TYR A 296 -6.25 -8.84 15.84
CA TYR A 296 -5.07 -9.68 16.03
C TYR A 296 -4.85 -10.62 14.84
N THR A 297 -5.91 -11.14 14.23
CA THR A 297 -5.81 -11.97 13.03
C THR A 297 -5.22 -11.22 11.84
N PHE A 298 -5.69 -10.00 11.59
CA PHE A 298 -5.17 -9.16 10.50
C PHE A 298 -3.75 -8.70 10.78
N GLY A 299 -3.50 -8.22 12.02
CA GLY A 299 -2.16 -7.89 12.47
C GLY A 299 -1.19 -9.07 12.33
N ARG A 300 -1.67 -10.29 12.57
CA ARG A 300 -0.89 -11.52 12.41
C ARG A 300 -0.54 -11.81 10.96
N ILE A 301 -1.47 -11.73 10.01
CA ILE A 301 -1.17 -11.95 8.58
C ILE A 301 -0.16 -10.89 8.09
N ASN A 302 -0.36 -9.62 8.45
CA ASN A 302 0.57 -8.56 8.09
C ASN A 302 1.96 -8.79 8.71
N SER A 303 2.04 -9.23 9.98
CA SER A 303 3.31 -9.54 10.63
C SER A 303 4.01 -10.76 10.02
N THR A 304 3.27 -11.77 9.57
CA THR A 304 3.79 -12.92 8.80
C THR A 304 4.52 -12.44 7.55
N ILE A 305 3.85 -11.62 6.74
CA ILE A 305 4.37 -11.11 5.47
C ILE A 305 5.63 -10.28 5.72
N ASN A 306 5.59 -9.38 6.70
CA ASN A 306 6.75 -8.55 7.07
C ASN A 306 7.92 -9.41 7.53
N THR A 307 7.67 -10.44 8.34
CA THR A 307 8.70 -11.37 8.84
C THR A 307 9.31 -12.19 7.72
N ALA A 308 8.49 -12.76 6.83
CA ALA A 308 8.96 -13.49 5.64
C ALA A 308 9.84 -12.58 4.76
N ARG A 309 9.43 -11.33 4.55
CA ARG A 309 10.21 -10.36 3.77
C ARG A 309 11.55 -10.03 4.44
N MET A 310 11.57 -9.81 5.75
CA MET A 310 12.83 -9.61 6.50
C MET A 310 13.74 -10.84 6.39
N ASN A 311 13.20 -12.05 6.50
CA ASN A 311 13.94 -13.30 6.33
C ASN A 311 14.51 -13.43 4.91
N SER A 312 13.77 -13.03 3.88
CA SER A 312 14.24 -12.99 2.49
C SER A 312 15.41 -12.03 2.32
N VAL A 313 15.25 -10.76 2.72
CA VAL A 313 16.31 -9.75 2.62
C VAL A 313 17.55 -10.17 3.39
N LYS A 314 17.38 -10.67 4.62
CA LYS A 314 18.48 -11.16 5.45
C LYS A 314 19.25 -12.30 4.76
N THR A 315 18.54 -13.30 4.24
CA THR A 315 19.14 -14.48 3.60
C THR A 315 19.87 -14.11 2.30
N ILE A 316 19.30 -13.20 1.49
CA ILE A 316 19.95 -12.70 0.26
C ILE A 316 21.21 -11.92 0.63
N THR A 317 21.12 -11.00 1.58
CA THR A 317 22.23 -10.13 1.98
C THR A 317 23.37 -10.94 2.58
N SER A 318 23.07 -11.93 3.44
CA SER A 318 24.09 -12.81 4.02
C SER A 318 24.80 -13.63 2.95
N HIS A 319 24.05 -14.15 1.96
CA HIS A 319 24.62 -14.90 0.85
C HIS A 319 25.52 -14.02 -0.03
N THR A 320 25.10 -12.79 -0.33
CA THR A 320 25.91 -11.84 -1.09
C THR A 320 27.17 -11.48 -0.30
N ALA A 321 27.07 -11.18 0.99
CA ALA A 321 28.24 -10.86 1.83
C ALA A 321 29.26 -12.02 1.87
N SER A 322 28.81 -13.28 1.94
CA SER A 322 29.71 -14.44 1.85
C SER A 322 30.37 -14.60 0.47
N SER A 323 29.74 -14.09 -0.61
CA SER A 323 30.32 -14.15 -1.96
C SER A 323 31.36 -13.06 -2.26
N VAL A 324 31.44 -12.00 -1.44
CA VAL A 324 32.46 -10.92 -1.58
C VAL A 324 33.74 -11.23 -0.78
N GLY A 325 33.80 -12.38 -0.10
CA GLY A 325 35.00 -12.85 0.60
C GLY A 325 36.01 -13.51 -0.33
N LEU A 326 36.74 -12.73 -1.13
CA LEU A 326 38.11 -12.98 -1.65
C LEU A 326 38.49 -11.89 -2.68
N GLY A 327 39.01 -10.76 -2.18
CA GLY A 327 39.80 -9.81 -2.98
C GLY A 327 39.07 -8.60 -3.57
N GLY A 328 39.46 -7.40 -3.12
CA GLY A 328 39.37 -6.19 -3.95
C GLY A 328 38.52 -5.04 -3.41
N ARG A 329 39.22 -4.05 -2.84
CA ARG A 329 39.07 -2.59 -3.02
C ARG A 329 37.67 -1.94 -2.93
N GLY A 330 37.55 -1.03 -1.97
CA GLY A 330 36.37 -0.22 -1.72
C GLY A 330 35.91 0.68 -2.87
N GLY A 331 34.66 1.12 -2.72
CA GLY A 331 34.01 2.11 -3.57
C GLY A 331 32.73 1.57 -4.19
N GLY A 332 31.59 1.79 -3.53
CA GLY A 332 30.29 1.39 -4.07
C GLY A 332 29.13 1.92 -3.24
N PHE A 333 28.80 3.19 -3.44
CA PHE A 333 27.53 3.77 -3.00
C PHE A 333 26.37 3.06 -3.71
N GLY A 334 25.67 2.18 -2.99
CA GLY A 334 24.37 1.64 -3.39
C GLY A 334 23.26 2.50 -2.79
N GLY A 335 22.95 3.60 -3.46
CA GLY A 335 21.83 4.46 -3.09
C GLY A 335 20.49 3.79 -3.40
N GLY A 336 19.55 3.91 -2.44
CA GLY A 336 18.14 4.11 -2.77
C GLY A 336 17.19 2.91 -2.65
N SER A 337 17.13 2.23 -1.49
CA SER A 337 15.87 1.61 -1.08
C SER A 337 14.95 2.66 -0.45
N SER A 338 14.32 3.49 -1.30
CA SER A 338 13.22 4.35 -0.84
C SER A 338 11.93 3.54 -0.83
N PHE A 339 11.72 2.80 0.26
CA PHE A 339 10.38 2.36 0.67
C PHE A 339 10.19 2.84 2.10
N GLY A 340 9.44 3.95 2.22
CA GLY A 340 9.17 4.62 3.49
C GLY A 340 8.39 3.71 4.44
N GLY A 341 9.11 3.16 5.42
CA GLY A 341 8.53 2.59 6.63
C GLY A 341 8.51 3.65 7.72
N GLY A 342 7.41 4.41 7.80
CA GLY A 342 7.10 5.23 8.96
C GLY A 342 6.24 4.43 9.93
N GLY A 343 6.89 3.66 10.81
CA GLY A 343 6.22 2.99 11.93
C GLY A 343 6.04 3.95 13.09
N GLY A 344 4.82 4.40 13.33
CA GLY A 344 4.43 5.12 14.54
C GLY A 344 4.18 4.12 15.67
N GLY A 345 5.20 3.86 16.49
CA GLY A 345 5.02 3.14 17.75
C GLY A 345 4.58 4.11 18.84
N PHE A 346 3.30 4.12 19.19
CA PHE A 346 2.83 4.67 20.45
C PHE A 346 2.70 3.53 21.46
N ARG A 347 3.69 3.41 22.34
CA ARG A 347 3.53 2.78 23.66
C ARG A 347 3.17 3.91 24.63
N GLY A 348 1.88 4.06 24.92
CA GLY A 348 1.41 4.82 26.06
C GLY A 348 1.48 3.95 27.32
N ARG A 349 2.01 4.52 28.40
CA ARG A 349 1.69 4.10 29.77
C ARG A 349 0.34 4.68 30.14
#